data_AF-A0A962IS26-F1
#
_entry.id   AF-A0A962IS26-F1
#
_cell.length_a   1.000
_cell.length_b   1.000
_cell.length_c   1.000
_cell.angle_alpha   90.00
_cell.angle_beta   90.00
_cell.angle_gamma   90.00
#
_symmetry.space_group_name_H-M   'P 1'
#
loop_
_entity.id
_entity.type
_entity.pdbx_description
1 polymer ?
#
loop_
_entity_poly.entity_id
_entity_poly.type
_entity_poly.pdbx_seq_one_letter_code
_entity_poly.pdbx_strand_id
1 'polypeptide(L)'
;MFKSLMMLVAGLLVIGLVLMTAVSRSETLQGKLVYRAATAGMSQRFEVTDGLTVMMCGTASSLGNNPDRAQACVAVLTPEHFVVIDSGSGSAGRLVTAGMPLDRLQAVFLTHFHSDHITSLPDLNLNSW
;
A
#
# COMPACT_ATOMS: atom_id res chain seq x y z
N MET A 1 6.43 -3.49 -52.03
CA MET A 1 6.94 -4.02 -50.75
C MET A 1 6.64 -3.11 -49.56
N PHE A 2 7.03 -1.84 -49.58
CA PHE A 2 6.84 -0.91 -48.44
C PHE A 2 5.36 -0.64 -48.05
N LYS A 3 4.47 -0.48 -49.04
CA LYS A 3 3.03 -0.25 -48.81
C LYS A 3 2.32 -1.43 -48.13
N SER A 4 2.66 -2.66 -48.53
CA SER A 4 2.10 -3.88 -47.94
C SER A 4 2.55 -4.07 -46.50
N LEU A 5 3.83 -3.77 -46.20
CA LEU A 5 4.36 -3.78 -44.83
C LEU A 5 3.64 -2.75 -43.95
N MET A 6 3.44 -1.54 -44.47
CA MET A 6 2.76 -0.46 -43.74
C MET A 6 1.29 -0.79 -43.45
N MET A 7 0.58 -1.42 -44.40
CA MET A 7 -0.79 -1.89 -44.16
C MET A 7 -0.86 -3.02 -43.11
N LEU A 8 0.14 -3.90 -43.09
CA LEU A 8 0.23 -4.99 -42.12
C LEU A 8 0.47 -4.45 -40.70
N VAL A 9 1.39 -3.48 -40.56
CA VAL A 9 1.64 -2.78 -39.29
C VAL A 9 0.41 -2.01 -38.81
N ALA A 10 -0.26 -1.27 -39.70
CA ALA A 10 -1.50 -0.57 -39.37
C ALA A 10 -2.60 -1.53 -38.92
N GLY A 11 -2.76 -2.66 -39.61
CA GLY A 11 -3.73 -3.70 -39.23
C GLY A 11 -3.43 -4.29 -37.84
N LEU A 12 -2.17 -4.59 -37.54
CA LEU A 12 -1.76 -5.07 -36.21
C LEU A 12 -2.01 -4.05 -35.11
N LEU A 13 -1.77 -2.76 -35.37
CA LEU A 13 -2.06 -1.69 -34.41
C LEU A 13 -3.56 -1.56 -34.12
N VAL A 14 -4.41 -1.66 -35.16
CA VAL A 14 -5.86 -1.63 -34.99
C VAL A 14 -6.35 -2.85 -34.22
N ILE A 15 -5.86 -4.05 -34.54
CA ILE A 15 -6.18 -5.27 -33.80
C ILE A 15 -5.74 -5.15 -32.34
N GLY A 16 -4.54 -4.63 -32.09
CA GLY A 16 -4.02 -4.36 -30.75
C GLY A 16 -4.92 -3.40 -29.96
N LEU A 17 -5.38 -2.32 -30.58
CA LEU A 17 -6.29 -1.35 -29.96
C LEU A 17 -7.67 -1.96 -29.65
N VAL A 18 -8.22 -2.76 -30.56
CA VAL A 18 -9.50 -3.47 -30.36
C VAL A 18 -9.38 -4.49 -29.22
N LEU A 19 -8.29 -5.25 -29.17
CA LEU A 19 -8.03 -6.18 -28.07
C LEU A 19 -7.86 -5.44 -26.73
N MET A 20 -7.11 -4.33 -26.72
CA MET A 20 -6.91 -3.51 -25.52
C MET A 20 -8.23 -2.94 -24.99
N THR A 21 -9.11 -2.45 -25.86
CA THR A 21 -10.44 -1.95 -25.49
C THR A 21 -11.38 -3.08 -25.04
N ALA A 22 -11.33 -4.26 -25.68
CA ALA A 22 -12.11 -5.42 -25.26
C ALA A 22 -11.68 -5.95 -23.88
N VAL A 23 -10.37 -6.01 -23.62
CA VAL A 23 -9.82 -6.42 -22.31
C VAL A 23 -10.14 -5.37 -21.25
N SER A 24 -9.94 -4.09 -21.53
CA SER A 24 -10.22 -3.00 -20.59
C SER A 24 -11.71 -2.75 -20.35
N ARG A 25 -12.62 -3.38 -21.08
CA ARG A 25 -14.07 -3.35 -20.81
C ARG A 25 -14.61 -4.65 -20.22
N SER A 26 -13.79 -5.68 -20.07
CA SER A 26 -14.21 -6.96 -19.50
C SER A 26 -14.10 -6.93 -17.98
N GLU A 27 -15.23 -6.87 -17.29
CA GLU A 27 -15.30 -6.91 -15.82
C GLU A 27 -14.63 -8.16 -15.23
N THR A 28 -14.76 -9.32 -15.91
CA THR A 28 -14.12 -10.57 -15.49
C THR A 28 -12.59 -10.51 -15.56
N LEU A 29 -12.04 -9.92 -16.63
CA LEU A 29 -10.58 -9.78 -16.78
C LEU A 29 -10.03 -8.73 -15.82
N GLN A 30 -10.72 -7.60 -15.69
CA GLN A 30 -10.37 -6.60 -14.68
C GLN A 30 -10.38 -7.20 -13.28
N GLY A 31 -11.43 -7.93 -12.90
CA GLY A 31 -11.54 -8.58 -11.60
C GLY A 31 -10.41 -9.58 -11.34
N LYS A 32 -10.07 -10.42 -12.32
CA LYS A 32 -8.93 -11.36 -12.20
C LYS A 32 -7.58 -10.65 -12.07
N LEU A 33 -7.38 -9.56 -12.82
CA LEU A 33 -6.16 -8.74 -12.76
C LEU A 33 -6.04 -8.04 -11.39
N VAL A 34 -7.10 -7.40 -10.92
CA VAL A 34 -7.16 -6.73 -9.61
C VAL A 34 -6.93 -7.76 -8.50
N TYR A 35 -7.61 -8.91 -8.54
CA TYR A 35 -7.43 -9.97 -7.57
C TYR A 35 -5.98 -10.47 -7.54
N ARG A 36 -5.37 -10.74 -8.70
CA ARG A 36 -3.96 -11.13 -8.78
C ARG A 36 -3.03 -10.05 -8.21
N ALA A 37 -3.23 -8.78 -8.58
CA ALA A 37 -2.44 -7.68 -8.07
C ALA A 37 -2.57 -7.52 -6.54
N ALA A 38 -3.80 -7.63 -6.01
CA ALA A 38 -4.07 -7.60 -4.58
C ALA A 38 -3.36 -8.76 -3.85
N THR A 39 -3.51 -10.00 -4.33
CA THR A 39 -2.85 -11.17 -3.71
C THR A 39 -1.33 -11.11 -3.78
N ALA A 40 -0.76 -10.57 -4.86
CA ALA A 40 0.68 -10.36 -4.99
C ALA A 40 1.18 -9.31 -3.98
N GLY A 41 0.46 -8.19 -3.84
CA GLY A 41 0.79 -7.14 -2.87
C GLY A 41 0.66 -7.58 -1.41
N MET A 42 -0.34 -8.41 -1.09
CA MET A 42 -0.56 -8.96 0.26
C MET A 42 0.39 -10.11 0.64
N SER A 43 1.22 -10.60 -0.29
CA SER A 43 2.15 -11.71 -0.02
C SER A 43 3.37 -11.29 0.81
N GLN A 44 3.68 -9.99 0.86
CA GLN A 44 4.74 -9.46 1.70
C GLN A 44 4.25 -9.48 3.16
N ARG A 45 4.75 -10.43 3.94
CA ARG A 45 4.56 -10.47 5.39
C ARG A 45 5.84 -10.05 6.07
N PHE A 46 5.70 -9.20 7.06
CA PHE A 46 6.79 -8.87 7.95
C PHE A 46 7.23 -10.12 8.71
N GLU A 47 8.53 -10.40 8.71
CA GLU A 47 9.09 -11.51 9.48
C GLU A 47 9.09 -11.14 10.97
N VAL A 48 8.24 -11.81 11.74
CA VAL A 48 8.21 -11.63 13.19
C VAL A 48 9.42 -12.34 13.78
N THR A 49 10.32 -11.58 14.38
CA THR A 49 11.51 -12.10 15.08
C THR A 49 11.17 -12.49 16.51
N ASP A 50 11.99 -13.33 17.16
CA ASP A 50 11.86 -13.71 18.57
C ASP A 50 12.12 -12.54 19.56
N GLY A 51 12.41 -11.34 19.05
CA GLY A 51 12.78 -10.18 19.84
C GLY A 51 11.83 -8.99 19.71
N LEU A 52 12.26 -7.86 20.24
CA LEU A 52 11.58 -6.57 20.06
C LEU A 52 12.00 -5.95 18.73
N THR A 53 11.03 -5.74 17.86
CA THR A 53 11.20 -4.99 16.62
C THR A 53 10.58 -3.61 16.77
N VAL A 54 11.37 -2.57 16.46
CA VAL A 54 10.89 -1.19 16.43
C VAL A 54 11.06 -0.64 15.02
N MET A 55 9.96 -0.27 14.38
CA MET A 55 9.96 0.33 13.05
C MET A 55 9.60 1.80 13.13
N MET A 56 10.42 2.64 12.50
CA MET A 56 10.09 4.04 12.26
C MET A 56 9.15 4.15 11.05
N CYS A 57 7.84 3.97 11.27
CA CYS A 57 6.82 4.04 10.21
C CYS A 57 6.54 5.48 9.73
N GLY A 58 7.00 6.49 10.47
CA GLY A 58 7.02 7.87 10.01
C GLY A 58 7.80 8.77 10.94
N THR A 59 8.51 9.74 10.36
CA THR A 59 9.51 10.56 11.07
C THR A 59 9.46 12.03 10.64
N ALA A 60 8.47 12.42 9.83
CA ALA A 60 8.22 13.81 9.46
C ALA A 60 7.40 14.54 10.53
N SER A 61 7.56 15.86 10.60
CA SER A 61 6.73 16.75 11.42
C SER A 61 5.48 17.20 10.66
N SER A 62 4.64 18.00 11.32
CA SER A 62 3.47 18.68 10.72
C SER A 62 3.76 19.42 9.42
N LEU A 63 4.93 20.06 9.32
CA LEU A 63 5.36 20.78 8.12
C LEU A 63 6.18 19.92 7.15
N GLY A 64 6.23 18.60 7.37
CA GLY A 64 6.90 17.65 6.50
C GLY A 64 6.37 17.74 5.08
N ASN A 65 7.18 18.27 4.16
CA ASN A 65 6.85 18.46 2.75
C ASN A 65 7.41 17.36 1.84
N ASN A 66 8.11 16.38 2.41
CA ASN A 66 8.68 15.28 1.66
C ASN A 66 7.61 14.18 1.50
N PRO A 67 7.09 13.92 0.27
CA PRO A 67 6.10 12.88 0.04
C PRO A 67 6.61 11.48 0.39
N ASP A 68 7.92 11.28 0.41
CA ASP A 68 8.56 10.01 0.74
C ASP A 68 8.69 9.76 2.25
N ARG A 69 8.19 10.66 3.11
CA ARG A 69 8.24 10.50 4.57
C ARG A 69 6.86 10.72 5.19
N ALA A 70 6.31 9.67 5.76
CA ALA A 70 5.11 9.78 6.60
C ALA A 70 5.39 10.59 7.87
N GLN A 71 4.33 11.18 8.43
CA GLN A 71 4.37 11.89 9.70
C GLN A 71 4.48 10.93 10.89
N ALA A 72 4.63 11.45 12.10
CA ALA A 72 5.03 10.70 13.30
C ALA A 72 4.30 9.36 13.45
N CYS A 73 5.09 8.28 13.50
CA CYS A 73 4.64 6.93 13.74
C CYS A 73 5.81 6.03 14.15
N VAL A 74 5.64 5.29 15.23
CA VAL A 74 6.54 4.20 15.65
C VAL A 74 5.73 2.93 15.84
N ALA A 75 6.12 1.86 15.14
CA ALA A 75 5.55 0.53 15.30
C ALA A 75 6.44 -0.29 16.24
N VAL A 76 5.83 -0.97 17.21
CA VAL A 76 6.52 -1.83 18.18
C VAL A 76 5.90 -3.22 18.13
N LEU A 77 6.70 -4.19 17.73
CA LEU A 77 6.28 -5.57 17.48
C LEU A 77 7.14 -6.55 18.27
N THR A 78 6.49 -7.52 18.90
CA THR A 78 7.09 -8.72 19.51
C THR A 78 6.37 -9.96 18.98
N PRO A 79 6.81 -11.18 19.33
CA PRO A 79 6.06 -12.40 18.98
C PRO A 79 4.59 -12.37 19.43
N GLU A 80 4.27 -11.71 20.56
CA GLU A 80 2.94 -11.67 21.18
C GLU A 80 2.23 -10.32 21.03
N HIS A 81 2.97 -9.22 20.95
CA HIS A 81 2.41 -7.87 21.03
C HIS A 81 2.67 -7.06 19.77
N PHE A 82 1.67 -6.29 19.37
CA PHE A 82 1.85 -5.29 18.32
C PHE A 82 1.09 -4.02 18.67
N VAL A 83 1.82 -2.93 18.82
CA VAL A 83 1.28 -1.62 19.15
C VAL A 83 1.91 -0.55 18.28
N VAL A 84 1.18 0.56 18.10
CA VAL A 84 1.67 1.73 17.36
C VAL A 84 1.63 2.95 18.28
N ILE A 85 2.66 3.79 18.19
CA ILE A 85 2.75 5.09 18.87
C ILE A 85 2.66 6.16 17.79
N ASP A 86 1.62 6.98 17.87
CA ASP A 86 1.17 7.98 16.90
C ASP A 86 0.77 7.42 15.52
N SER A 87 -0.13 8.14 14.86
CA SER A 87 -0.69 7.80 13.55
C SER A 87 -0.77 9.05 12.67
N GLY A 88 0.38 9.63 12.35
CA GLY A 88 0.47 10.74 11.42
C GLY A 88 0.11 10.38 9.98
N SER A 89 -0.15 11.38 9.14
CA SER A 89 -0.50 11.19 7.73
C SER A 89 0.50 10.30 6.99
N GLY A 90 -0.02 9.34 6.22
CA GLY A 90 0.74 8.36 5.45
C GLY A 90 1.32 7.19 6.26
N SER A 91 1.23 7.20 7.59
CA SER A 91 1.81 6.15 8.44
C SER A 91 1.15 4.78 8.24
N ALA A 92 -0.17 4.71 8.12
CA ALA A 92 -0.89 3.45 7.88
C ALA A 92 -0.43 2.78 6.57
N GLY A 93 -0.28 3.56 5.50
CA GLY A 93 0.24 3.05 4.23
C GLY A 93 1.67 2.52 4.33
N ARG A 94 2.52 3.10 5.19
CA ARG A 94 3.88 2.60 5.45
C ARG A 94 3.86 1.25 6.16
N LEU A 95 2.96 1.06 7.13
CA LEU A 95 2.79 -0.22 7.82
C LEU A 95 2.29 -1.31 6.87
N VAL A 96 1.27 -0.99 6.04
CA VAL A 96 0.75 -1.91 5.01
C VAL A 96 1.85 -2.31 4.03
N THR A 97 2.59 -1.32 3.49
CA THR A 97 3.67 -1.59 2.52
C THR A 97 4.83 -2.38 3.14
N ALA A 98 5.08 -2.21 4.44
CA ALA A 98 6.06 -3.00 5.18
C ALA A 98 5.58 -4.44 5.50
N GLY A 99 4.33 -4.79 5.19
CA GLY A 99 3.77 -6.10 5.48
C GLY A 99 3.52 -6.35 6.97
N MET A 100 3.41 -5.29 7.78
CA MET A 100 3.18 -5.43 9.22
C MET A 100 1.87 -6.17 9.50
N PRO A 101 1.79 -7.01 10.56
CA PRO A 101 0.60 -7.81 10.86
C PRO A 101 -0.49 -6.94 11.51
N LEU A 102 -1.15 -6.09 10.73
CA LEU A 102 -2.16 -5.13 11.20
C LEU A 102 -3.39 -5.83 11.82
N ASP A 103 -3.67 -7.07 11.44
CA ASP A 103 -4.65 -7.96 12.08
C ASP A 103 -4.32 -8.29 13.55
N ARG A 104 -3.06 -8.13 13.95
CA ARG A 104 -2.58 -8.28 15.33
C ARG A 104 -2.49 -6.96 16.09
N LEU A 105 -2.85 -5.82 15.49
CA LEU A 105 -2.70 -4.52 16.14
C LEU A 105 -3.60 -4.44 17.38
N GLN A 106 -2.98 -4.38 18.57
CA GLN A 106 -3.69 -4.41 19.86
C GLN A 106 -4.10 -3.01 20.32
N ALA A 107 -3.26 -2.00 20.06
CA ALA A 107 -3.48 -0.64 20.53
C ALA A 107 -2.73 0.39 19.68
N VAL A 108 -3.31 1.59 19.62
CA VAL A 108 -2.64 2.80 19.15
C VAL A 108 -2.56 3.79 20.31
N PHE A 109 -1.35 4.21 20.65
CA PHE A 109 -1.08 5.22 21.68
C PHE A 109 -0.83 6.55 20.99
N LEU A 110 -1.57 7.59 21.37
CA LEU A 110 -1.33 8.94 20.89
C LEU A 110 -0.54 9.71 21.95
N THR A 111 0.58 10.32 21.55
CA THR A 111 1.39 11.16 22.44
C THR A 111 0.67 12.46 22.77
N HIS A 112 0.02 13.07 21.77
CA HIS A 112 -0.80 14.26 21.87
C HIS A 112 -1.68 14.40 20.62
N PHE A 113 -2.47 15.48 20.53
CA PHE A 113 -3.53 15.64 19.53
C PHE A 113 -3.21 16.65 18.40
N HIS A 114 -1.94 16.77 18.00
CA HIS A 114 -1.63 17.47 16.76
C HIS A 114 -1.89 16.57 15.55
N SER A 115 -2.20 17.20 14.42
CA SER A 115 -2.60 16.49 13.19
C SER A 115 -1.54 15.48 12.72
N ASP A 116 -0.26 15.80 12.88
CA ASP A 116 0.86 14.94 12.50
C ASP A 116 1.04 13.71 13.38
N HIS A 117 0.20 13.54 14.40
CA HIS A 117 0.20 12.38 15.29
C HIS A 117 -1.12 11.58 15.25
N ILE A 118 -2.19 12.06 14.58
CA ILE A 118 -3.52 11.42 14.65
C ILE A 118 -4.23 11.22 13.31
N THR A 119 -3.82 11.93 12.26
CA THR A 119 -4.58 12.02 11.01
C THR A 119 -4.83 10.71 10.28
N SER A 120 -3.98 9.69 10.46
CA SER A 120 -4.12 8.38 9.83
C SER A 120 -4.77 7.33 10.73
N LEU A 121 -5.28 7.72 11.91
CA LEU A 121 -5.96 6.80 12.83
C LEU A 121 -7.16 6.07 12.19
N PRO A 122 -8.01 6.72 11.37
CA PRO A 122 -9.09 6.01 10.66
C PRO A 122 -8.57 4.96 9.69
N ASP A 123 -7.43 5.22 9.03
CA ASP A 123 -6.80 4.27 8.11
C ASP A 123 -6.26 3.06 8.86
N LEU A 124 -5.59 3.27 10.01
CA LEU A 124 -5.14 2.16 10.86
C LEU A 124 -6.30 1.29 11.31
N ASN A 125 -7.39 1.91 11.77
CA ASN A 125 -8.59 1.20 12.18
C ASN A 125 -9.16 0.36 11.04
N LEU A 126 -9.24 0.90 9.81
CA LEU A 126 -9.71 0.14 8.66
C LEU A 126 -8.81 -1.06 8.31
N ASN A 127 -7.49 -0.89 8.41
CA ASN A 127 -6.54 -1.94 8.04
C ASN A 127 -6.34 -3.00 9.14
N SER A 128 -6.82 -2.77 10.36
CA SER A 128 -6.71 -3.71 11.47
C SER A 128 -7.95 -4.59 11.69
N TRP A 129 -8.96 -4.52 10.81
CA TRP A 129 -10.18 -5.34 10.87
C TRP A 129 -9.95 -6.78 10.41
#